data_AF-A0A9E2PQ78-F1
#
_entry.id   AF-A0A9E2PQ78-F1
#
_cell.length_a   1.000
_cell.length_b   1.000
_cell.length_c   1.000
_cell.angle_alpha   90.00
_cell.angle_beta   90.00
_cell.angle_gamma   90.00
#
_symmetry.space_group_name_H-M   'P 1'
#
loop_
_entity.id
_entity.type
_entity.pdbx_description
1 polymer ?
#
loop_
_entity_poly.entity_id
_entity_poly.type
_entity_poly.pdbx_seq_one_letter_code
_entity_poly.pdbx_strand_id
1 'polypeptide(L)'
;PAHSLWLAPGVLIGNARLMSALAAGLSVWLITGCALLLNIPALLISLLLLASPYFLFVHGSLLSHTSGILAVSLMLWAYLKWAQSARWGYAALAGLAWSLLLLNRTYTAALLAVPFGADALLYVLRRRTGFALVGTMAFALCAAVGLGCFLGYNLLTTANPLLTLYEYDAHSKCMGFGPTVCSDGQTYIHTISMGWAHLVENVLLLNRWLFGFKGSLLAALVLAAIGWLRRWSPLWLAVVVLICFGHMTFWYWGENNIGPYYYFETFPFLALMTALGLTRLWRWTEARKGIIWRAAYLTAAGAAVIASATFMVQESRRIQVSLRPDHEFIRHLHSAPDNALIAIDPALPARLDMLAFNPCGLDSQPLIVRPYEDTMQFLLRYFNGRNGYRLDGNGGRGLEAIHKTPLRIVFNPAQSRRVTGGDEVQPDGSVVRAARAGRDAGQMLTFGQFCYLYASRFAFEADLVWSNVSAEAPVWMDVATDVGGNVLVRHAFNGNGAGSVRTEFSVPTPVLVEPRIYYGGSGDIAVGALRIMEIEERARQ
;
A
#
# COMPACT_ATOMS: atom_id res chain seq x y z
N PRO A 1 7.09 -10.20 9.26
CA PRO A 1 6.80 -9.91 10.70
C PRO A 1 7.95 -9.19 11.43
N ALA A 2 9.21 -9.54 11.16
CA ALA A 2 10.35 -8.95 11.86
C ALA A 2 10.50 -7.43 11.67
N HIS A 3 10.16 -6.89 10.49
CA HIS A 3 10.18 -5.45 10.27
C HIS A 3 9.15 -4.70 11.12
N SER A 4 7.92 -5.20 11.20
CA SER A 4 6.88 -4.62 12.04
C SER A 4 7.30 -4.62 13.52
N LEU A 5 7.91 -5.72 13.98
CA LEU A 5 8.47 -5.81 15.33
C LEU A 5 9.61 -4.81 15.55
N TRP A 6 10.47 -4.61 14.54
CA TRP A 6 11.53 -3.59 14.57
C TRP A 6 10.98 -2.17 14.65
N LEU A 7 9.86 -1.87 13.97
CA LEU A 7 9.25 -0.53 14.02
C LEU A 7 8.45 -0.27 15.30
N ALA A 8 7.98 -1.32 15.99
CA ALA A 8 7.06 -1.21 17.12
C ALA A 8 7.53 -0.23 18.22
N PRO A 9 8.80 -0.24 18.69
CA PRO A 9 9.27 0.73 19.68
C PRO A 9 9.14 2.19 19.20
N GLY A 10 9.42 2.45 17.91
CA GLY A 10 9.25 3.77 17.30
C GLY A 10 7.79 4.20 17.23
N VAL A 11 6.89 3.27 16.90
CA VAL A 11 5.44 3.54 16.91
C VAL A 11 4.94 3.87 18.32
N LEU A 12 5.40 3.14 19.34
CA LEU A 12 5.01 3.38 20.74
C LEU A 12 5.39 4.78 21.25
N ILE A 13 6.48 5.37 20.75
CA ILE A 13 6.89 6.74 21.08
C ILE A 13 6.38 7.79 20.07
N GLY A 14 5.50 7.39 19.14
CA GLY A 14 4.92 8.28 18.12
C GLY A 14 5.86 8.64 16.96
N ASN A 15 7.00 7.95 16.81
CA ASN A 15 7.98 8.22 15.75
C ASN A 15 8.63 6.94 15.19
N ALA A 16 7.94 6.27 14.28
CA ALA A 16 8.45 5.08 13.59
C ALA A 16 9.74 5.34 12.78
N ARG A 17 9.94 6.57 12.29
CA ARG A 17 11.12 6.95 11.47
C ARG A 17 12.43 6.86 12.26
N LEU A 18 12.36 7.03 13.58
CA LEU A 18 13.52 6.87 14.45
C LEU A 18 14.13 5.46 14.32
N MET A 19 13.30 4.43 14.18
CA MET A 19 13.79 3.05 14.03
C MET A 19 14.50 2.81 12.70
N SER A 20 14.11 3.53 11.65
CA SER A 20 14.83 3.49 10.36
C SER A 20 16.18 4.18 10.45
N ALA A 21 16.25 5.35 11.12
CA ALA A 21 17.49 6.06 11.38
C ALA A 21 18.45 5.26 12.29
N LEU A 22 17.91 4.59 13.32
CA LEU A 22 18.68 3.68 14.17
C LEU A 22 19.24 2.51 13.36
N ALA A 23 18.43 1.92 12.47
CA ALA A 23 18.90 0.85 11.59
C ALA A 23 20.04 1.32 10.66
N ALA A 24 19.97 2.57 10.16
CA ALA A 24 21.04 3.17 9.38
C ALA A 24 22.34 3.27 10.20
N GLY A 25 22.27 3.86 11.40
CA GLY A 25 23.44 4.04 12.28
C GLY A 25 24.10 2.72 12.67
N LEU A 26 23.29 1.72 13.06
CA LEU A 26 23.78 0.38 13.39
C LEU A 26 24.38 -0.33 12.17
N SER A 27 23.79 -0.17 10.98
CA SER A 27 24.35 -0.74 9.74
C SER A 27 25.71 -0.13 9.42
N VAL A 28 25.86 1.20 9.51
CA VAL A 28 27.15 1.88 9.34
C VAL A 28 28.18 1.35 10.34
N TRP A 29 27.80 1.22 11.61
CA TRP A 29 28.68 0.69 12.65
C TRP A 29 29.15 -0.74 12.36
N LEU A 30 28.23 -1.64 11.97
CA LEU A 30 28.53 -3.04 11.66
C LEU A 30 29.39 -3.19 10.40
N ILE A 31 29.05 -2.47 9.32
CA ILE A 31 29.84 -2.48 8.07
C ILE A 31 31.23 -1.89 8.30
N THR A 32 31.35 -0.87 9.15
CA THR A 32 32.65 -0.34 9.58
C THR A 32 33.44 -1.37 10.39
N GLY A 33 32.76 -2.14 11.24
CA GLY A 33 33.32 -3.30 11.91
C GLY A 33 33.87 -4.34 10.92
N CYS A 34 33.13 -4.65 9.84
CA CYS A 34 33.62 -5.52 8.77
C CYS A 34 34.87 -4.94 8.10
N ALA A 35 34.89 -3.64 7.83
CA ALA A 35 36.01 -2.96 7.20
C ALA A 35 37.28 -3.05 8.06
N LEU A 36 37.16 -2.85 9.37
CA LEU A 36 38.27 -3.00 10.32
C LEU A 36 38.84 -4.44 10.30
N LEU A 37 37.98 -5.46 10.24
CA LEU A 37 38.40 -6.87 10.13
C LEU A 37 39.17 -7.18 8.84
N LEU A 38 39.02 -6.33 7.83
CA LEU A 38 39.63 -6.48 6.51
C LEU A 38 40.78 -5.48 6.29
N ASN A 39 41.19 -4.76 7.33
CA ASN A 39 42.22 -3.71 7.28
C ASN A 39 41.88 -2.57 6.30
N ILE A 40 40.59 -2.26 6.15
CA ILE A 40 40.07 -1.12 5.40
C ILE A 40 39.92 0.06 6.40
N PRO A 41 40.33 1.29 6.03
CA PRO A 41 40.16 2.46 6.91
C PRO A 41 38.68 2.69 7.26
N ALA A 42 38.36 2.79 8.55
CA ALA A 42 37.00 2.98 9.05
C ALA A 42 36.33 4.27 8.52
N LEU A 43 37.10 5.35 8.44
CA LEU A 43 36.60 6.63 7.91
C LEU A 43 36.22 6.51 6.43
N LEU A 44 37.01 5.79 5.64
CA LEU A 44 36.75 5.62 4.20
C LEU A 44 35.41 4.93 3.95
N ILE A 45 35.16 3.79 4.62
CA ILE A 45 33.89 3.08 4.46
C ILE A 45 32.72 3.91 5.00
N SER A 46 32.89 4.58 6.15
CA SER A 46 31.83 5.41 6.73
C SER A 46 31.43 6.54 5.79
N LEU A 47 32.41 7.24 5.21
CA LEU A 47 32.17 8.28 4.21
C LEU A 47 31.54 7.72 2.93
N LEU A 48 31.95 6.54 2.48
CA LEU A 48 31.37 5.91 1.30
C LEU A 48 29.89 5.56 1.50
N LEU A 49 29.51 5.09 2.69
CA LEU A 49 28.11 4.81 3.05
C LEU A 49 27.30 6.10 3.13
N LEU A 50 27.83 7.13 3.81
CA LEU A 50 27.16 8.43 3.96
C LEU A 50 27.08 9.24 2.66
N ALA A 51 28.03 9.03 1.74
CA ALA A 51 28.01 9.63 0.42
C ALA A 51 27.16 8.85 -0.59
N SER A 52 26.54 7.72 -0.21
CA SER A 52 25.67 6.97 -1.10
C SER A 52 24.23 7.50 -1.05
N PRO A 53 23.67 8.01 -2.17
CA PRO A 53 22.25 8.38 -2.23
C PRO A 53 21.37 7.17 -1.94
N TYR A 54 21.76 6.01 -2.47
CA TYR A 54 21.01 4.78 -2.31
C TYR A 54 20.84 4.40 -0.83
N PHE A 55 21.92 4.51 -0.05
CA PHE A 55 21.87 4.26 1.40
C PHE A 55 20.96 5.27 2.12
N LEU A 56 21.17 6.56 1.89
CA LEU A 56 20.45 7.61 2.61
C LEU A 56 18.96 7.67 2.28
N PHE A 57 18.60 7.58 1.00
CA PHE A 57 17.20 7.69 0.60
C PHE A 57 16.38 6.47 1.03
N VAL A 58 16.92 5.25 0.90
CA VAL A 58 16.21 4.05 1.37
C VAL A 58 16.03 4.08 2.89
N HIS A 59 17.02 4.54 3.66
CA HIS A 59 16.85 4.78 5.10
C HIS A 59 15.96 5.98 5.46
N GLY A 60 15.70 6.89 4.51
CA GLY A 60 14.65 7.91 4.64
C GLY A 60 13.23 7.37 4.55
N SER A 61 13.08 6.09 4.18
CA SER A 61 11.79 5.39 4.13
C SER A 61 11.49 4.56 5.39
N LEU A 62 10.27 4.06 5.47
CA LEU A 62 9.85 3.04 6.44
C LEU A 62 9.75 1.65 5.79
N LEU A 63 10.53 1.40 4.72
CA LEU A 63 10.50 0.11 4.04
C LEU A 63 11.27 -0.95 4.83
N SER A 64 10.86 -2.20 4.63
CA SER A 64 11.47 -3.40 5.23
C SER A 64 12.95 -3.59 4.88
N HIS A 65 13.41 -2.94 3.81
CA HIS A 65 14.82 -2.89 3.40
C HIS A 65 15.74 -2.30 4.46
N THR A 66 15.24 -1.38 5.29
CA THR A 66 16.02 -0.68 6.32
C THR A 66 16.43 -1.60 7.47
N SER A 67 15.51 -2.42 7.98
CA SER A 67 15.84 -3.50 8.92
C SER A 67 16.50 -4.70 8.22
N GLY A 68 16.26 -4.87 6.91
CA GLY A 68 16.88 -5.91 6.08
C GLY A 68 18.39 -5.73 5.99
N ILE A 69 18.85 -4.52 5.64
CA ILE A 69 20.27 -4.22 5.56
C ILE A 69 20.96 -4.28 6.93
N LEU A 70 20.27 -3.95 8.02
CA LEU A 70 20.76 -4.13 9.38
C LEU A 70 21.03 -5.62 9.67
N ALA A 71 20.07 -6.48 9.36
CA ALA A 71 20.21 -7.92 9.53
C ALA A 71 21.34 -8.50 8.66
N VAL A 72 21.46 -8.08 7.40
CA VAL A 72 22.57 -8.48 6.51
C VAL A 72 23.92 -7.99 7.04
N SER A 73 24.00 -6.76 7.53
CA SER A 73 25.22 -6.17 8.07
C SER A 73 25.66 -6.89 9.33
N LEU A 74 24.72 -7.21 10.24
CA LEU A 74 24.99 -7.97 11.46
C LEU A 74 25.47 -9.38 11.13
N MET A 75 24.77 -10.05 10.21
CA MET A 75 25.15 -11.38 9.74
C MET A 75 26.55 -11.38 9.13
N LEU A 76 26.84 -10.43 8.23
CA LEU A 76 28.14 -10.32 7.57
C LEU A 76 29.27 -10.08 8.59
N TRP A 77 29.08 -9.14 9.52
CA TRP A 77 30.04 -8.84 10.56
C TRP A 77 30.31 -10.06 11.45
N ALA A 78 29.26 -10.71 11.93
CA ALA A 78 29.34 -11.88 12.78
C ALA A 78 29.99 -13.06 12.04
N TYR A 79 29.66 -13.27 10.77
CA TYR A 79 30.26 -14.32 9.94
C TYR A 79 31.76 -14.10 9.73
N LEU A 80 32.19 -12.86 9.42
CA LEU A 80 33.61 -12.51 9.31
C LEU A 80 34.34 -12.71 10.65
N LYS A 81 33.74 -12.28 11.77
CA LYS A 81 34.29 -12.49 13.11
C LYS A 81 34.42 -13.97 13.45
N TRP A 82 33.44 -14.79 13.12
CA TRP A 82 33.49 -16.23 13.31
C TRP A 82 34.64 -16.84 12.50
N ALA A 83 34.74 -16.51 11.20
CA ALA A 83 35.77 -17.05 10.34
C ALA A 83 37.21 -16.71 10.78
N GLN A 84 37.41 -15.56 11.44
CA GLN A 84 38.71 -15.13 11.97
C GLN A 84 39.02 -15.65 13.38
N SER A 85 38.02 -15.71 14.27
CA SER A 85 38.22 -16.04 15.69
C SER A 85 37.91 -17.48 16.06
N ALA A 86 37.26 -18.24 15.16
CA ALA A 86 36.75 -19.59 15.40
C ALA A 86 35.79 -19.73 16.61
N ARG A 87 35.23 -18.62 17.12
CA ARG A 87 34.27 -18.64 18.23
C ARG A 87 32.86 -18.90 17.71
N TRP A 88 32.24 -19.99 18.17
CA TRP A 88 30.90 -20.42 17.74
C TRP A 88 29.80 -19.38 18.03
N GLY A 89 29.94 -18.56 19.07
CA GLY A 89 28.96 -17.52 19.41
C GLY A 89 28.72 -16.52 18.28
N TYR A 90 29.76 -16.19 17.50
CA TYR A 90 29.61 -15.34 16.32
C TYR A 90 28.90 -16.07 15.17
N ALA A 91 29.08 -17.39 15.06
CA ALA A 91 28.36 -18.20 14.08
C ALA A 91 26.86 -18.27 14.42
N ALA A 92 26.53 -18.48 15.70
CA ALA A 92 25.16 -18.42 16.22
C ALA A 92 24.52 -17.05 15.94
N LEU A 93 25.24 -15.96 16.23
CA LEU A 93 24.77 -14.61 15.96
C LEU A 93 24.54 -14.36 14.46
N ALA A 94 25.41 -14.87 13.59
CA ALA A 94 25.19 -14.80 12.14
C ALA A 94 23.94 -15.57 11.71
N GLY A 95 23.70 -16.76 12.28
CA GLY A 95 22.49 -17.55 12.02
C GLY A 95 21.23 -16.83 12.47
N LEU A 96 21.22 -16.24 13.68
CA LEU A 96 20.11 -15.44 14.19
C LEU A 96 19.86 -14.19 13.35
N ALA A 97 20.91 -13.51 12.90
CA ALA A 97 20.79 -12.35 12.02
C ALA A 97 20.18 -12.74 10.66
N TRP A 98 20.57 -13.90 10.11
CA TRP A 98 19.91 -14.45 8.92
C TRP A 98 18.44 -14.82 9.18
N SER A 99 18.10 -15.37 10.36
CA SER A 99 16.72 -15.63 10.76
C SER A 99 15.87 -14.36 10.81
N LEU A 100 16.42 -13.26 11.35
CA LEU A 100 15.76 -11.95 11.33
C LEU A 100 15.54 -11.48 9.88
N LEU A 101 16.50 -11.71 8.98
CA LEU A 101 16.35 -11.41 7.56
C LEU A 101 15.26 -12.29 6.92
N LEU A 102 15.17 -13.59 7.24
CA LEU A 102 14.14 -14.49 6.70
C LEU A 102 12.73 -14.06 7.10
N LEU A 103 12.54 -13.66 8.35
CA LEU A 103 11.26 -13.18 8.90
C LEU A 103 10.91 -11.75 8.43
N ASN A 104 11.86 -11.07 7.79
CA ASN A 104 11.70 -9.74 7.23
C ASN A 104 11.47 -9.82 5.70
N ARG A 105 12.40 -10.45 4.98
CA ARG A 105 12.49 -10.53 3.52
C ARG A 105 12.89 -11.95 3.12
N THR A 106 11.90 -12.84 3.13
CA THR A 106 12.08 -14.29 2.93
C THR A 106 12.85 -14.62 1.66
N TYR A 107 12.52 -13.96 0.54
CA TYR A 107 13.15 -14.25 -0.74
C TYR A 107 14.64 -13.84 -0.78
N THR A 108 14.97 -12.63 -0.33
CA THR A 108 16.36 -12.18 -0.22
C THR A 108 17.17 -13.07 0.73
N ALA A 109 16.59 -13.48 1.87
CA ALA A 109 17.23 -14.39 2.81
C ALA A 109 17.55 -15.75 2.17
N ALA A 110 16.62 -16.31 1.39
CA ALA A 110 16.83 -17.58 0.68
C ALA A 110 17.97 -17.48 -0.33
N LEU A 111 18.01 -16.42 -1.15
CA LEU A 111 19.09 -16.20 -2.12
C LEU A 111 20.45 -16.02 -1.45
N LEU A 112 20.48 -15.38 -0.28
CA LEU A 112 21.69 -15.16 0.49
C LEU A 112 22.16 -16.45 1.22
N ALA A 113 21.24 -17.32 1.60
CA ALA A 113 21.55 -18.59 2.26
C ALA A 113 22.39 -19.52 1.37
N VAL A 114 22.19 -19.48 0.05
CA VAL A 114 22.91 -20.33 -0.91
C VAL A 114 24.44 -20.10 -0.84
N PRO A 115 24.99 -18.90 -1.10
CA PRO A 115 26.43 -18.68 -1.10
C PRO A 115 27.04 -18.81 0.31
N PHE A 116 26.38 -18.32 1.36
CA PHE A 116 26.91 -18.40 2.74
C PHE A 116 26.81 -19.80 3.34
N GLY A 117 25.75 -20.55 3.04
CA GLY A 117 25.58 -21.94 3.44
C GLY A 117 26.61 -22.84 2.75
N ALA A 118 26.80 -22.65 1.43
CA ALA A 118 27.85 -23.34 0.69
C ALA A 118 29.25 -23.01 1.25
N ASP A 119 29.54 -21.74 1.56
CA ASP A 119 30.83 -21.35 2.15
C ASP A 119 31.04 -21.92 3.55
N ALA A 120 30.00 -21.95 4.40
CA ALA A 120 30.07 -22.54 5.73
C ALA A 120 30.32 -24.05 5.67
N LEU A 121 29.68 -24.76 4.73
CA LEU A 121 29.92 -26.18 4.48
C LEU A 121 31.35 -26.42 3.99
N LEU A 122 31.79 -25.66 2.98
CA LEU A 122 33.16 -25.73 2.47
C LEU A 122 34.20 -25.39 3.55
N TYR A 123 33.89 -24.47 4.47
CA TYR A 123 34.75 -24.14 5.60
C TYR A 123 34.98 -25.36 6.52
N VAL A 124 33.93 -26.11 6.86
CA VAL A 124 34.05 -27.36 7.64
C VAL A 124 34.82 -28.42 6.85
N LEU A 125 34.47 -28.62 5.58
CA LEU A 125 35.09 -29.65 4.73
C LEU A 125 36.60 -29.43 4.53
N ARG A 126 37.03 -28.16 4.43
CA ARG A 126 38.44 -27.78 4.22
C ARG A 126 39.25 -27.77 5.52
N ARG A 127 38.67 -27.29 6.63
CA ARG A 127 39.41 -27.16 7.91
C ARG A 127 39.43 -28.46 8.71
N ARG A 128 38.34 -29.24 8.65
CA ARG A 128 38.15 -30.50 9.40
C ARG A 128 38.48 -30.38 10.90
N THR A 129 38.20 -29.22 11.51
CA THR A 129 38.40 -28.99 12.95
C THR A 129 37.08 -29.03 13.71
N GLY A 130 37.11 -29.43 14.99
CA GLY A 130 35.94 -29.43 15.85
C GLY A 130 35.30 -28.04 15.98
N PHE A 131 36.11 -26.98 16.08
CA PHE A 131 35.60 -25.60 16.13
C PHE A 131 34.85 -25.18 14.87
N ALA A 132 35.32 -25.61 13.69
CA ALA A 132 34.61 -25.33 12.44
C ALA A 132 33.26 -26.05 12.41
N LEU A 133 33.21 -27.32 12.83
CA LEU A 133 31.98 -28.10 12.92
C LEU A 133 30.99 -27.46 13.90
N VAL A 134 31.42 -27.18 15.14
CA VAL A 134 30.56 -26.57 16.18
C VAL A 134 30.04 -25.20 15.73
N GLY A 135 30.89 -24.38 15.11
CA GLY A 135 30.47 -23.08 14.57
C GLY A 135 29.42 -23.23 13.47
N THR A 136 29.63 -24.12 12.50
CA THR A 136 28.67 -24.35 11.41
C THR A 136 27.36 -24.94 11.91
N MET A 137 27.40 -25.85 12.89
CA MET A 137 26.21 -26.36 13.55
C MET A 137 25.46 -25.26 14.30
N ALA A 138 26.17 -24.38 15.01
CA ALA A 138 25.55 -23.25 15.71
C ALA A 138 24.89 -22.27 14.72
N PHE A 139 25.55 -21.96 13.60
CA PHE A 139 24.97 -21.17 12.52
C PHE A 139 23.70 -21.81 11.96
N ALA A 140 23.75 -23.11 11.62
CA ALA A 140 22.63 -23.85 11.06
C ALA A 140 21.45 -23.97 12.03
N LEU A 141 21.71 -24.26 13.31
CA LEU A 141 20.68 -24.38 14.34
C LEU A 141 19.98 -23.04 14.56
N CYS A 142 20.74 -21.95 14.69
CA CYS A 142 20.16 -20.61 14.82
C CYS A 142 19.37 -20.21 13.57
N ALA A 143 19.86 -20.50 12.37
CA ALA A 143 19.12 -20.28 11.12
C ALA A 143 17.81 -21.08 11.09
N ALA A 144 17.83 -22.34 11.56
CA ALA A 144 16.66 -23.21 11.65
C ALA A 144 15.60 -22.68 12.63
N VAL A 145 15.98 -21.96 13.69
CA VAL A 145 15.01 -21.26 14.56
C VAL A 145 14.19 -20.25 13.74
N GLY A 146 14.85 -19.44 12.90
CA GLY A 146 14.14 -18.51 12.01
C GLY A 146 13.20 -19.20 11.03
N LEU A 147 13.64 -20.32 10.45
CA LEU A 147 12.80 -21.12 9.57
C LEU A 147 11.59 -21.69 10.32
N GLY A 148 11.79 -22.23 11.53
CA GLY A 148 10.72 -22.68 12.40
C GLY A 148 9.72 -21.57 12.74
N CYS A 149 10.22 -20.38 13.09
CA CYS A 149 9.37 -19.21 13.32
C CYS A 149 8.59 -18.80 12.07
N PHE A 150 9.20 -18.87 10.88
CA PHE A 150 8.55 -18.56 9.61
C PHE A 150 7.42 -19.55 9.30
N LEU A 151 7.68 -20.85 9.42
CA LEU A 151 6.69 -21.91 9.22
C LEU A 151 5.57 -21.83 10.25
N GLY A 152 5.91 -21.57 11.52
CA GLY A 152 4.91 -21.37 12.59
C GLY A 152 4.04 -20.14 12.34
N TYR A 153 4.63 -19.03 11.89
CA TYR A 153 3.88 -17.83 11.51
C TYR A 153 2.90 -18.10 10.36
N ASN A 154 3.33 -18.82 9.33
CA ASN A 154 2.44 -19.23 8.24
C ASN A 154 1.33 -20.15 8.75
N LEU A 155 1.65 -21.18 9.52
CA LEU A 155 0.66 -22.10 10.11
C LEU A 155 -0.41 -21.35 10.92
N LEU A 156 -0.01 -20.37 11.73
CA LEU A 156 -0.93 -19.59 12.55
C LEU A 156 -1.82 -18.64 11.73
N THR A 157 -1.38 -18.21 10.55
CA THR A 157 -2.08 -17.19 9.76
C THR A 157 -2.87 -17.76 8.58
N THR A 158 -2.40 -18.85 7.98
CA THR A 158 -3.00 -19.48 6.78
C THR A 158 -3.48 -20.91 7.05
N ALA A 159 -3.31 -21.43 8.26
CA ALA A 159 -3.52 -22.84 8.62
C ALA A 159 -2.61 -23.83 7.84
N ASN A 160 -1.61 -23.33 7.10
CA ASN A 160 -0.66 -24.16 6.35
C ASN A 160 0.78 -23.59 6.47
N PRO A 161 1.75 -24.36 7.00
CA PRO A 161 3.10 -23.85 7.26
C PRO A 161 3.87 -23.49 5.98
N LEU A 162 3.53 -24.10 4.85
CA LEU A 162 4.19 -23.89 3.56
C LEU A 162 3.51 -22.83 2.70
N LEU A 163 2.28 -22.45 3.04
CA LEU A 163 1.53 -21.43 2.30
C LEU A 163 1.87 -20.03 2.85
N THR A 164 2.61 -19.27 2.05
CA THR A 164 2.98 -17.90 2.43
C THR A 164 1.79 -16.95 2.35
N LEU A 165 1.79 -15.88 3.15
CA LEU A 165 0.73 -14.86 3.09
C LEU A 165 0.60 -14.19 1.71
N TYR A 166 1.70 -14.06 0.97
CA TYR A 166 1.69 -13.54 -0.40
C TYR A 166 0.88 -14.43 -1.34
N GLU A 167 1.03 -15.74 -1.21
CA GLU A 167 0.31 -16.72 -2.01
C GLU A 167 -1.14 -16.92 -1.54
N TYR A 168 -1.39 -16.78 -0.23
CA TYR A 168 -2.73 -16.80 0.34
C TYR A 168 -3.59 -15.62 -0.14
N ASP A 169 -3.02 -14.41 -0.21
CA ASP A 169 -3.71 -13.21 -0.75
C ASP A 169 -4.08 -13.37 -2.23
N ALA A 170 -3.13 -13.81 -3.05
CA ALA A 170 -3.39 -14.16 -4.43
C ALA A 170 -2.39 -15.21 -4.92
N HIS A 171 -2.89 -16.41 -5.21
CA HIS A 171 -2.07 -17.54 -5.64
C HIS A 171 -1.24 -17.24 -6.91
N SER A 172 -1.71 -16.31 -7.74
CA SER A 172 -1.04 -15.87 -8.96
C SER A 172 0.15 -14.93 -8.71
N LYS A 173 0.33 -14.41 -7.49
CA LYS A 173 1.48 -13.56 -7.08
C LYS A 173 2.72 -14.37 -6.64
N CYS A 174 2.75 -15.67 -6.94
CA CYS A 174 3.90 -16.54 -6.70
C CYS A 174 5.17 -16.09 -7.44
N MET A 175 6.33 -16.52 -6.93
CA MET A 175 7.59 -16.38 -7.66
C MET A 175 7.55 -17.23 -8.94
N GLY A 176 8.11 -16.73 -10.03
CA GLY A 176 8.21 -17.45 -11.29
C GLY A 176 7.68 -16.66 -12.46
N PHE A 177 7.44 -17.35 -13.58
CA PHE A 177 6.92 -16.77 -14.82
C PHE A 177 5.52 -17.33 -15.08
N GLY A 178 4.61 -16.47 -15.53
CA GLY A 178 3.22 -16.84 -15.79
C GLY A 178 2.22 -15.71 -15.48
N PRO A 179 0.91 -16.03 -15.53
CA PRO A 179 -0.14 -15.08 -15.19
C PRO A 179 -0.12 -14.72 -13.70
N THR A 180 -0.10 -13.42 -13.41
CA THR A 180 -0.16 -12.83 -12.08
C THR A 180 -1.30 -11.82 -12.00
N VAL A 181 -2.09 -11.88 -10.95
CA VAL A 181 -3.15 -10.88 -10.70
C VAL A 181 -2.55 -9.72 -9.91
N CYS A 182 -2.62 -8.53 -10.51
CA CYS A 182 -2.19 -7.28 -9.91
C CYS A 182 -3.22 -6.78 -8.89
N SER A 183 -2.83 -5.81 -8.05
CA SER A 183 -3.70 -5.25 -7.01
C SER A 183 -4.94 -4.52 -7.56
N ASP A 184 -4.95 -4.18 -8.85
CA ASP A 184 -6.08 -3.58 -9.57
C ASP A 184 -7.04 -4.64 -10.19
N GLY A 185 -6.81 -5.91 -9.89
CA GLY A 185 -7.58 -7.04 -10.42
C GLY A 185 -7.23 -7.42 -11.87
N GLN A 186 -6.32 -6.69 -12.52
CA GLN A 186 -5.86 -7.02 -13.88
C GLN A 186 -4.91 -8.21 -13.86
N THR A 187 -4.99 -9.05 -14.89
CA THR A 187 -4.04 -10.15 -15.06
C THR A 187 -2.87 -9.68 -15.92
N TYR A 188 -1.67 -9.74 -15.35
CA TYR A 188 -0.39 -9.43 -15.98
C TYR A 188 0.38 -10.73 -16.23
N ILE A 189 0.90 -10.95 -17.45
CA ILE A 189 1.68 -12.16 -17.75
C ILE A 189 3.17 -11.84 -17.59
N HIS A 190 3.79 -12.30 -16.51
CA HIS A 190 5.22 -12.11 -16.29
C HIS A 190 6.03 -13.14 -17.09
N THR A 191 6.71 -12.70 -18.16
CA THR A 191 7.54 -13.56 -19.01
C THR A 191 9.02 -13.48 -18.65
N ILE A 192 9.83 -14.41 -19.16
CA ILE A 192 11.29 -14.35 -19.03
C ILE A 192 11.85 -13.06 -19.63
N SER A 193 11.30 -12.61 -20.77
CA SER A 193 11.72 -11.35 -21.41
C SER A 193 11.41 -10.13 -20.55
N MET A 194 10.27 -10.11 -19.84
CA MET A 194 9.94 -9.06 -18.88
C MET A 194 10.84 -9.12 -17.67
N GLY A 195 11.09 -10.31 -17.11
CA GLY A 195 12.08 -10.49 -16.04
C GLY A 195 13.44 -9.94 -16.44
N TRP A 196 13.91 -10.23 -17.66
CA TRP A 196 15.16 -9.69 -18.17
C TRP A 196 15.14 -8.16 -18.30
N ALA A 197 14.03 -7.58 -18.78
CA ALA A 197 13.85 -6.14 -18.82
C ALA A 197 13.94 -5.53 -17.40
N HIS A 198 13.25 -6.12 -16.41
CA HIS A 198 13.32 -5.69 -15.01
C HIS A 198 14.74 -5.80 -14.44
N LEU A 199 15.48 -6.86 -14.78
CA LEU A 199 16.87 -7.02 -14.38
C LEU A 199 17.72 -5.87 -14.93
N VAL A 200 17.62 -5.58 -16.23
CA VAL A 200 18.38 -4.51 -16.89
C VAL A 200 18.03 -3.15 -16.30
N GLU A 201 16.74 -2.83 -16.15
CA GLU A 201 16.28 -1.57 -15.57
C GLU A 201 16.80 -1.38 -14.14
N ASN A 202 16.67 -2.41 -13.29
CA ASN A 202 17.15 -2.34 -11.91
C ASN A 202 18.67 -2.26 -11.82
N VAL A 203 19.43 -2.89 -12.74
CA VAL A 203 20.89 -2.74 -12.80
C VAL A 203 21.28 -1.33 -13.26
N LEU A 204 20.55 -0.73 -14.21
CA LEU A 204 20.77 0.66 -14.65
C LEU A 204 20.43 1.66 -13.53
N LEU A 205 19.38 1.38 -12.75
CA LEU A 205 19.06 2.15 -11.55
C LEU A 205 20.16 2.00 -10.51
N LEU A 206 20.62 0.78 -10.22
CA LEU A 206 21.73 0.54 -9.29
C LEU A 206 22.98 1.31 -9.73
N ASN A 207 23.29 1.29 -11.03
CA ASN A 207 24.42 2.01 -11.62
C ASN A 207 24.35 3.53 -11.46
N ARG A 208 23.17 4.11 -11.27
CA ARG A 208 22.99 5.54 -11.01
C ARG A 208 22.95 5.84 -9.52
N TRP A 209 22.20 5.04 -8.77
CA TRP A 209 21.88 5.30 -7.37
C TRP A 209 23.01 4.92 -6.41
N LEU A 210 23.83 3.91 -6.73
CA LEU A 210 24.83 3.36 -5.81
C LEU A 210 25.73 4.46 -5.21
N PHE A 211 26.30 5.35 -6.03
CA PHE A 211 27.06 6.52 -5.56
C PHE A 211 26.63 7.84 -6.22
N GLY A 212 25.43 7.90 -6.82
CA GLY A 212 24.84 9.16 -7.29
C GLY A 212 25.41 9.73 -8.58
N PHE A 213 26.00 8.89 -9.43
CA PHE A 213 26.42 9.29 -10.78
C PHE A 213 26.32 8.12 -11.75
N LYS A 214 26.16 8.44 -13.05
CA LYS A 214 26.11 7.42 -14.11
C LYS A 214 27.45 6.68 -14.19
N GLY A 215 27.43 5.36 -14.09
CA GLY A 215 28.64 4.54 -14.09
C GLY A 215 29.14 4.19 -12.68
N SER A 216 28.42 4.55 -11.61
CA SER A 216 28.86 4.28 -10.24
C SER A 216 28.96 2.78 -9.92
N LEU A 217 28.10 1.93 -10.49
CA LEU A 217 28.22 0.48 -10.35
C LEU A 217 29.43 -0.05 -11.12
N LEU A 218 29.68 0.42 -12.35
CA LEU A 218 30.88 0.02 -13.09
C LEU A 218 32.16 0.40 -12.33
N ALA A 219 32.21 1.63 -11.79
CA ALA A 219 33.31 2.08 -10.95
C ALA A 219 33.49 1.19 -9.71
N ALA A 220 32.39 0.83 -9.04
CA ALA A 220 32.40 -0.10 -7.91
C ALA A 220 32.96 -1.48 -8.29
N LEU A 221 32.56 -2.02 -9.45
CA LEU A 221 33.03 -3.33 -9.94
C LEU A 221 34.52 -3.30 -10.35
N VAL A 222 34.98 -2.22 -10.99
CA VAL A 222 36.41 -2.03 -11.30
C VAL A 222 37.22 -1.94 -10.01
N LEU A 223 36.75 -1.17 -9.02
CA LEU A 223 37.38 -1.09 -7.71
C LEU A 223 37.34 -2.43 -6.97
N ALA A 224 36.25 -3.19 -7.08
CA ALA A 224 36.16 -4.55 -6.55
C ALA A 224 37.23 -5.48 -7.16
N ALA A 225 37.45 -5.38 -8.47
CA ALA A 225 38.49 -6.15 -9.17
C ALA A 225 39.91 -5.74 -8.72
N ILE A 226 40.18 -4.44 -8.55
CA ILE A 226 41.45 -3.95 -8.00
C ILE A 226 41.64 -4.43 -6.55
N GLY A 227 40.58 -4.36 -5.75
CA GLY A 227 40.47 -4.72 -4.34
C GLY A 227 40.37 -6.21 -4.05
N TRP A 228 40.39 -7.06 -5.08
CA TRP A 228 39.95 -8.45 -5.00
C TRP A 228 40.62 -9.25 -3.87
N LEU A 229 39.81 -9.82 -2.98
CA LEU A 229 40.22 -10.73 -1.93
C LEU A 229 39.82 -12.15 -2.31
N ARG A 230 40.82 -13.01 -2.51
CA ARG A 230 40.61 -14.40 -2.96
C ARG A 230 39.62 -15.20 -2.10
N ARG A 231 39.53 -14.91 -0.80
CA ARG A 231 38.61 -15.58 0.15
C ARG A 231 37.18 -15.03 0.12
N TRP A 232 37.03 -13.71 0.00
CA TRP A 232 35.75 -13.03 0.30
C TRP A 232 35.06 -12.46 -0.93
N SER A 233 35.80 -11.92 -1.90
CA SER A 233 35.21 -11.29 -3.08
C SER A 233 34.36 -12.25 -3.94
N PRO A 234 34.74 -13.52 -4.17
CA PRO A 234 33.86 -14.46 -4.87
C PRO A 234 32.53 -14.70 -4.15
N LEU A 235 32.56 -14.82 -2.82
CA LEU A 235 31.37 -15.03 -2.00
C LEU A 235 30.41 -13.83 -2.10
N TRP A 236 30.95 -12.62 -1.97
CA TRP A 236 30.19 -11.39 -2.04
C TRP A 236 29.65 -11.13 -3.44
N LEU A 237 30.43 -11.39 -4.49
CA LEU A 237 29.96 -11.28 -5.86
C LEU A 237 28.84 -12.30 -6.14
N ALA A 238 28.96 -13.53 -5.64
CA ALA A 238 27.90 -14.53 -5.78
C ALA A 238 26.58 -14.07 -5.13
N VAL A 239 26.64 -13.42 -3.95
CA VAL A 239 25.45 -12.82 -3.31
C VAL A 239 24.84 -11.73 -4.19
N VAL A 240 25.65 -10.79 -4.69
CA VAL A 240 25.18 -9.71 -5.56
C VAL A 240 24.51 -10.28 -6.81
N VAL A 241 25.16 -11.23 -7.48
CA VAL A 241 24.63 -11.86 -8.70
C VAL A 241 23.34 -12.62 -8.41
N LEU A 242 23.29 -13.46 -7.37
CA LEU A 242 22.11 -14.24 -7.03
C LEU A 242 20.92 -13.35 -6.64
N ILE A 243 21.14 -12.26 -5.90
CA ILE A 243 20.06 -11.33 -5.57
C ILE A 243 19.55 -10.62 -6.82
N CYS A 244 20.44 -10.14 -7.70
CA CYS A 244 20.03 -9.48 -8.94
C CYS A 244 19.25 -10.43 -9.86
N PHE A 245 19.78 -11.62 -10.12
CA PHE A 245 19.14 -12.60 -11.01
C PHE A 245 17.91 -13.27 -10.39
N GLY A 246 17.89 -13.48 -9.08
CA GLY A 246 16.73 -14.07 -8.41
C GLY A 246 15.48 -13.22 -8.60
N HIS A 247 15.59 -11.90 -8.36
CA HIS A 247 14.46 -10.99 -8.52
C HIS A 247 13.96 -10.84 -9.97
N MET A 248 14.67 -11.40 -10.97
CA MET A 248 14.12 -11.59 -12.33
C MET A 248 12.82 -12.41 -12.33
N THR A 249 12.70 -13.33 -11.37
CA THR A 249 11.51 -14.19 -11.19
C THR A 249 10.38 -13.51 -10.43
N PHE A 250 10.57 -12.25 -10.00
CA PHE A 250 9.52 -11.48 -9.34
C PHE A 250 8.79 -10.63 -10.36
N TRP A 251 7.45 -10.74 -10.37
CA TRP A 251 6.59 -10.11 -11.38
C TRP A 251 6.57 -8.59 -11.28
N TYR A 252 6.77 -8.03 -10.08
CA TYR A 252 6.74 -6.61 -9.85
C TYR A 252 8.15 -6.02 -9.91
N TRP A 253 8.36 -5.00 -10.76
CA TRP A 253 9.69 -4.41 -10.99
C TRP A 253 10.23 -3.60 -9.79
N GLY A 254 9.39 -3.26 -8.81
CA GLY A 254 9.72 -2.43 -7.63
C GLY A 254 9.21 -0.99 -7.75
N GLU A 255 9.39 -0.17 -6.73
CA GLU A 255 9.25 1.28 -6.90
C GLU A 255 10.64 1.85 -7.16
N ASN A 256 10.78 2.68 -8.20
CA ASN A 256 12.08 3.05 -8.76
C ASN A 256 12.50 4.49 -8.44
N ASN A 257 11.81 5.13 -7.51
CA ASN A 257 11.99 6.55 -7.18
C ASN A 257 13.21 6.82 -6.28
N ILE A 258 13.68 5.84 -5.49
CA ILE A 258 14.88 5.94 -4.62
C ILE A 258 15.90 4.81 -4.82
N GLY A 259 15.97 4.29 -6.05
CA GLY A 259 16.85 3.19 -6.45
C GLY A 259 16.15 1.83 -6.48
N PRO A 260 16.86 0.75 -6.87
CA PRO A 260 16.25 -0.56 -7.10
C PRO A 260 16.06 -1.32 -5.79
N TYR A 261 14.92 -1.15 -5.13
CA TYR A 261 14.64 -1.63 -3.77
C TYR A 261 15.12 -3.06 -3.50
N TYR A 262 14.79 -3.97 -4.40
CA TYR A 262 15.10 -5.39 -4.28
C TYR A 262 16.59 -5.73 -4.20
N TYR A 263 17.47 -4.80 -4.59
CA TYR A 263 18.93 -4.99 -4.56
C TYR A 263 19.57 -4.32 -3.35
N PHE A 264 18.81 -3.71 -2.44
CA PHE A 264 19.38 -2.88 -1.37
C PHE A 264 20.25 -3.70 -0.42
N GLU A 265 19.87 -4.95 -0.16
CA GLU A 265 20.63 -5.88 0.67
C GLU A 265 21.97 -6.29 0.04
N THR A 266 22.22 -5.98 -1.24
CA THR A 266 23.54 -6.16 -1.87
C THR A 266 24.54 -5.06 -1.48
N PHE A 267 24.06 -3.93 -0.95
CA PHE A 267 24.86 -2.73 -0.71
C PHE A 267 26.07 -2.95 0.23
N PRO A 268 25.97 -3.66 1.38
CA PRO A 268 27.13 -3.88 2.25
C PRO A 268 28.30 -4.55 1.53
N PHE A 269 28.00 -5.48 0.62
CA PHE A 269 28.97 -6.22 -0.16
C PHE A 269 29.65 -5.33 -1.20
N LEU A 270 28.87 -4.55 -1.95
CA LEU A 270 29.37 -3.60 -2.95
C LEU A 270 30.22 -2.50 -2.30
N ALA A 271 29.79 -1.97 -1.15
CA ALA A 271 30.51 -0.93 -0.42
C ALA A 271 31.87 -1.43 0.09
N LEU A 272 31.93 -2.63 0.69
CA LEU A 272 33.19 -3.21 1.16
C LEU A 272 34.15 -3.52 0.01
N MET A 273 33.66 -4.08 -1.10
CA MET A 273 34.49 -4.34 -2.29
C MET A 273 35.04 -3.05 -2.90
N THR A 274 34.21 -2.01 -2.98
CA THR A 274 34.63 -0.67 -3.45
C THR A 274 35.71 -0.09 -2.53
N ALA A 275 35.51 -0.17 -1.22
CA ALA A 275 36.45 0.35 -0.23
C ALA A 275 37.80 -0.41 -0.24
N LEU A 276 37.80 -1.72 -0.52
CA LEU A 276 39.04 -2.49 -0.74
C LEU A 276 39.83 -1.97 -1.94
N GLY A 277 39.14 -1.72 -3.07
CA GLY A 277 39.74 -1.15 -4.26
C GLY A 277 40.36 0.21 -4.00
N LEU A 278 39.59 1.09 -3.36
CA LEU A 278 40.04 2.44 -2.98
C LEU A 278 41.24 2.40 -2.04
N THR A 279 41.24 1.50 -1.06
CA THR A 279 42.36 1.33 -0.11
C THR A 279 43.64 0.87 -0.81
N ARG A 280 43.53 -0.10 -1.74
CA ARG A 280 44.68 -0.57 -2.51
C ARG A 280 45.21 0.49 -3.46
N LEU A 281 44.32 1.20 -4.15
CA LEU A 281 44.69 2.28 -5.05
C LEU A 281 45.41 3.40 -4.27
N TRP A 282 44.89 3.79 -3.10
CA TRP A 282 45.53 4.76 -2.23
C TRP A 282 46.97 4.34 -1.85
N ARG A 283 47.14 3.12 -1.32
CA ARG A 283 48.47 2.59 -0.95
C ARG A 283 49.44 2.56 -2.13
N TRP A 284 48.95 2.26 -3.33
CA TRP A 284 49.77 2.31 -4.54
C TRP A 284 50.23 3.74 -4.88
N THR A 285 49.35 4.74 -4.73
CA THR A 285 49.75 6.16 -4.91
C THR A 285 50.73 6.62 -3.83
N GLU A 286 50.57 6.15 -2.58
CA GLU A 286 51.51 6.45 -1.50
C GLU A 286 52.91 5.91 -1.78
N ALA A 287 52.99 4.65 -2.23
CA ALA A 287 54.24 3.97 -2.54
C ALA A 287 55.04 4.65 -3.66
N ARG A 288 54.36 5.24 -4.64
CA ARG A 288 55.02 5.97 -5.75
C ARG A 288 55.57 7.34 -5.37
N LYS A 289 55.28 7.85 -4.16
CA LYS A 289 55.63 9.21 -3.67
C LYS A 289 55.28 10.36 -4.65
N GLY A 290 54.43 10.11 -5.64
CA GLY A 290 54.08 11.08 -6.67
C GLY A 290 52.92 11.96 -6.22
N ILE A 291 53.19 13.22 -5.93
CA ILE A 291 52.16 14.21 -5.53
C ILE A 291 51.01 14.30 -6.55
N ILE A 292 51.32 14.14 -7.84
CA ILE A 292 50.36 14.17 -8.96
C ILE A 292 49.32 13.06 -8.80
N TRP A 293 49.73 11.83 -8.47
CA TRP A 293 48.80 10.69 -8.33
C TRP A 293 47.91 10.82 -7.09
N ARG A 294 48.43 11.38 -6.00
CA ARG A 294 47.64 11.68 -4.80
C ARG A 294 46.63 12.78 -5.08
N ALA A 295 47.04 13.85 -5.75
CA ALA A 295 46.15 14.91 -6.18
C ALA A 295 45.06 14.37 -7.11
N ALA A 296 45.39 13.56 -8.11
CA ALA A 296 44.42 12.94 -9.00
C ALA A 296 43.41 12.06 -8.27
N TYR A 297 43.87 11.23 -7.31
CA TYR A 297 42.98 10.41 -6.48
C TYR A 297 42.02 11.26 -5.66
N LEU A 298 42.53 12.28 -4.95
CA LEU A 298 41.72 13.16 -4.10
C LEU A 298 40.74 13.99 -4.93
N THR A 299 41.15 14.48 -6.11
CA THR A 299 40.28 15.18 -7.04
C THR A 299 39.16 14.27 -7.56
N ALA A 300 39.47 13.02 -7.94
CA ALA A 300 38.46 12.07 -8.39
C ALA A 300 37.48 11.70 -7.26
N ALA A 301 37.98 11.48 -6.04
CA ALA A 301 37.14 11.22 -4.87
C ALA A 301 36.25 12.43 -4.54
N GLY A 302 36.81 13.64 -4.54
CA GLY A 302 36.07 14.89 -4.32
C GLY A 302 34.99 15.12 -5.39
N ALA A 303 35.32 14.89 -6.67
CA ALA A 303 34.36 14.98 -7.76
C ALA A 303 33.21 13.97 -7.60
N ALA A 304 33.50 12.73 -7.19
CA ALA A 304 32.47 11.73 -6.94
C ALA A 304 31.54 12.12 -5.77
N VAL A 305 32.09 12.68 -4.68
CA VAL A 305 31.30 13.19 -3.54
C VAL A 305 30.42 14.35 -3.97
N ILE A 306 30.95 15.31 -4.73
CA ILE A 306 30.18 16.46 -5.26
C ILE A 306 29.08 15.99 -6.20
N ALA A 307 29.37 15.03 -7.09
CA ALA A 307 28.39 14.45 -8.00
C ALA A 307 27.26 13.77 -7.23
N SER A 308 27.61 12.97 -6.20
CA SER A 308 26.62 12.35 -5.32
C SER A 308 25.75 13.35 -4.58
N ALA A 309 26.36 14.37 -3.96
CA ALA A 309 25.64 15.42 -3.26
C ALA A 309 24.68 16.18 -4.19
N THR A 310 25.14 16.50 -5.40
CA THR A 310 24.32 17.16 -6.42
C THR A 310 23.14 16.27 -6.83
N PHE A 311 23.38 14.98 -7.05
CA PHE A 311 22.35 14.00 -7.37
C PHE A 311 21.31 13.90 -6.23
N MET A 312 21.76 13.83 -4.98
CA MET A 312 20.87 13.82 -3.81
C MET A 312 19.99 15.07 -3.74
N VAL A 313 20.54 16.26 -3.98
CA VAL A 313 19.76 17.50 -3.99
C VAL A 313 18.72 17.50 -5.12
N GLN A 314 19.11 17.05 -6.31
CA GLN A 314 18.21 16.98 -7.47
C GLN A 314 17.07 15.98 -7.24
N GLU A 315 17.39 14.77 -6.82
CA GLU A 315 16.38 13.72 -6.56
C GLU A 315 15.50 14.08 -5.35
N SER A 316 16.05 14.69 -4.30
CA SER A 316 15.25 15.19 -3.17
C SER A 316 14.22 16.22 -3.64
N ARG A 317 14.60 17.16 -4.51
CA ARG A 317 13.66 18.13 -5.07
C ARG A 317 12.60 17.46 -5.94
N ARG A 318 13.00 16.52 -6.80
CA ARG A 318 12.07 15.77 -7.66
C ARG A 318 11.04 15.02 -6.83
N ILE A 319 11.49 14.29 -5.80
CA ILE A 319 10.62 13.52 -4.90
C ILE A 319 9.70 14.44 -4.10
N GLN A 320 10.23 15.55 -3.55
CA GLN A 320 9.40 16.52 -2.82
C GLN A 320 8.29 17.11 -3.69
N VAL A 321 8.58 17.46 -4.95
CA VAL A 321 7.56 17.95 -5.89
C VAL A 321 6.53 16.87 -6.20
N SER A 322 6.98 15.64 -6.47
CA SER A 322 6.09 14.51 -6.77
C SER A 322 5.18 14.13 -5.60
N LEU A 323 5.66 14.25 -4.36
CA LEU A 323 4.94 13.89 -3.14
C LEU A 323 4.27 15.08 -2.47
N ARG A 324 4.38 16.31 -3.00
CA ARG A 324 3.73 17.49 -2.41
C ARG A 324 2.21 17.31 -2.29
N PRO A 325 1.47 16.84 -3.32
CA PRO A 325 0.02 16.64 -3.21
C PRO A 325 -0.34 15.64 -2.10
N ASP A 326 0.42 14.55 -2.00
CA ASP A 326 0.19 13.51 -0.99
C ASP A 326 0.46 14.05 0.43
N HIS A 327 1.50 14.87 0.61
CA HIS A 327 1.79 15.53 1.88
C HIS A 327 0.74 16.58 2.26
N GLU A 328 0.23 17.35 1.29
CA GLU A 328 -0.83 18.33 1.52
C GLU A 328 -2.14 17.62 1.90
N PHE A 329 -2.47 16.53 1.21
CA PHE A 329 -3.58 15.64 1.54
C PHE A 329 -3.47 15.12 2.99
N ILE A 330 -2.34 14.49 3.34
CA ILE A 330 -2.10 14.00 4.71
C ILE A 330 -2.17 15.16 5.72
N ARG A 331 -1.58 16.32 5.41
CA ARG A 331 -1.62 17.48 6.30
C ARG A 331 -3.05 17.91 6.58
N HIS A 332 -3.92 17.95 5.56
CA HIS A 332 -5.33 18.28 5.74
C HIS A 332 -6.05 17.28 6.64
N LEU A 333 -5.79 15.98 6.48
CA LEU A 333 -6.34 14.94 7.36
C LEU A 333 -5.86 15.10 8.81
N HIS A 334 -4.57 15.36 9.02
CA HIS A 334 -4.00 15.56 10.35
C HIS A 334 -4.44 16.88 11.01
N SER A 335 -4.75 17.90 10.21
CA SER A 335 -5.27 19.19 10.70
C SER A 335 -6.80 19.20 10.85
N ALA A 336 -7.46 18.09 10.56
CA ALA A 336 -8.91 18.01 10.68
C ALA A 336 -9.35 18.25 12.12
N PRO A 337 -10.46 18.96 12.35
CA PRO A 337 -11.03 19.13 13.68
C PRO A 337 -11.38 17.78 14.33
N ASP A 338 -11.41 17.75 15.66
CA ASP A 338 -11.89 16.59 16.40
C ASP A 338 -13.33 16.23 15.95
N ASN A 339 -13.62 14.94 15.91
CA ASN A 339 -14.89 14.39 15.43
C ASN A 339 -15.21 14.75 13.96
N ALA A 340 -14.21 15.04 13.13
CA ALA A 340 -14.45 15.21 11.71
C ALA A 340 -14.87 13.89 11.03
N LEU A 341 -15.85 14.00 10.14
CA LEU A 341 -16.22 13.01 9.12
C LEU A 341 -15.82 13.59 7.77
N ILE A 342 -14.75 13.07 7.18
CA ILE A 342 -14.15 13.61 5.95
C ILE A 342 -14.59 12.76 4.76
N ALA A 343 -15.35 13.36 3.85
CA ALA A 343 -15.63 12.81 2.53
C ALA A 343 -14.50 13.09 1.56
N ILE A 344 -13.93 12.02 1.02
CA ILE A 344 -12.96 12.06 -0.07
C ILE A 344 -13.72 11.94 -1.38
N ASP A 345 -13.46 12.86 -2.31
CA ASP A 345 -13.99 12.81 -3.67
C ASP A 345 -13.61 11.49 -4.37
N PRO A 346 -14.57 10.70 -4.89
CA PRO A 346 -14.28 9.49 -5.65
C PRO A 346 -13.37 9.72 -6.88
N ALA A 347 -13.34 10.94 -7.44
CA ALA A 347 -12.49 11.30 -8.56
C ALA A 347 -11.01 11.42 -8.18
N LEU A 348 -10.67 11.40 -6.88
CA LEU A 348 -9.28 11.44 -6.43
C LEU A 348 -8.50 10.19 -6.87
N PRO A 349 -7.22 10.35 -7.25
CA PRO A 349 -6.39 9.23 -7.67
C PRO A 349 -6.39 8.08 -6.67
N ALA A 350 -6.57 6.86 -7.15
CA ALA A 350 -6.63 5.64 -6.33
C ALA A 350 -5.44 5.47 -5.37
N ARG A 351 -4.27 6.04 -5.68
CA ARG A 351 -3.10 6.01 -4.79
C ARG A 351 -3.37 6.69 -3.43
N LEU A 352 -4.28 7.66 -3.37
CA LEU A 352 -4.66 8.33 -2.12
C LEU A 352 -5.58 7.46 -1.26
N ASP A 353 -6.15 6.38 -1.80
CA ASP A 353 -6.96 5.43 -1.03
C ASP A 353 -6.11 4.70 0.00
N MET A 354 -4.84 4.43 -0.34
CA MET A 354 -3.88 3.88 0.62
C MET A 354 -3.56 4.84 1.77
N LEU A 355 -3.79 6.14 1.58
CA LEU A 355 -3.60 7.17 2.61
C LEU A 355 -4.89 7.45 3.39
N ALA A 356 -6.04 7.13 2.82
CA ALA A 356 -7.37 7.22 3.42
C ALA A 356 -7.67 6.01 4.32
N PHE A 357 -6.84 5.81 5.34
CA PHE A 357 -6.97 4.69 6.27
C PHE A 357 -7.58 5.12 7.60
N ASN A 358 -8.48 4.30 8.14
CA ASN A 358 -9.12 4.47 9.43
C ASN A 358 -8.50 3.51 10.46
N PRO A 359 -7.43 3.90 11.19
CA PRO A 359 -6.68 2.98 12.05
C PRO A 359 -7.49 2.42 13.22
N CYS A 360 -8.53 3.14 13.65
CA CYS A 360 -9.43 2.72 14.72
C CYS A 360 -10.82 2.35 14.18
N GLY A 361 -10.91 1.97 12.90
CA GLY A 361 -12.20 1.70 12.25
C GLY A 361 -13.13 2.91 12.34
N LEU A 362 -14.38 2.70 12.76
CA LEU A 362 -15.39 3.76 12.88
C LEU A 362 -15.08 4.79 13.98
N ASP A 363 -14.17 4.48 14.91
CA ASP A 363 -13.76 5.37 16.00
C ASP A 363 -12.57 6.26 15.61
N SER A 364 -12.12 6.22 14.36
CA SER A 364 -11.00 7.03 13.88
C SER A 364 -11.28 8.53 14.03
N GLN A 365 -10.21 9.30 14.29
CA GLN A 365 -10.24 10.75 14.47
C GLN A 365 -9.14 11.36 13.58
N PRO A 366 -9.48 11.89 12.39
CA PRO A 366 -10.82 11.94 11.77
C PRO A 366 -11.32 10.58 11.26
N LEU A 367 -12.64 10.45 11.00
CA LEU A 367 -13.21 9.33 10.26
C LEU A 367 -13.27 9.68 8.78
N ILE A 368 -12.60 8.90 7.96
CA ILE A 368 -12.45 9.13 6.53
C ILE A 368 -13.41 8.21 5.78
N VAL A 369 -14.19 8.76 4.86
CA VAL A 369 -15.16 8.02 4.05
C VAL A 369 -15.07 8.44 2.59
N ARG A 370 -15.38 7.51 1.68
CA ARG A 370 -15.60 7.82 0.27
C ARG A 370 -17.09 7.62 -0.03
N PRO A 371 -17.91 8.67 0.14
CA PRO A 371 -19.34 8.53 -0.10
C PRO A 371 -19.60 8.32 -1.59
N TYR A 372 -20.61 7.52 -1.89
CA TYR A 372 -21.15 7.38 -3.24
C TYR A 372 -22.32 8.36 -3.40
N GLU A 373 -22.35 9.17 -4.45
CA GLU A 373 -23.45 10.11 -4.74
C GLU A 373 -23.88 10.94 -3.49
N ASP A 374 -25.18 10.97 -3.19
CA ASP A 374 -25.81 11.77 -2.12
C ASP A 374 -25.74 11.10 -0.73
N THR A 375 -24.97 10.01 -0.57
CA THR A 375 -24.87 9.29 0.72
C THR A 375 -24.21 10.10 1.84
N MET A 376 -23.54 11.21 1.51
CA MET A 376 -22.86 12.03 2.52
C MET A 376 -23.84 12.62 3.56
N GLN A 377 -25.02 13.06 3.13
CA GLN A 377 -26.03 13.59 4.07
C GLN A 377 -26.53 12.50 5.03
N PHE A 378 -26.72 11.27 4.52
CA PHE A 378 -27.03 10.12 5.35
C PHE A 378 -25.91 9.85 6.37
N LEU A 379 -24.64 9.83 5.94
CA LEU A 379 -23.51 9.56 6.85
C LEU A 379 -23.38 10.64 7.94
N LEU A 380 -23.62 11.91 7.63
CA LEU A 380 -23.59 13.01 8.62
C LEU A 380 -24.66 12.91 9.70
N ARG A 381 -25.76 12.22 9.38
CA ARG A 381 -26.87 11.98 10.30
C ARG A 381 -26.67 10.69 11.08
N TYR A 382 -26.15 9.65 10.43
CA TYR A 382 -25.75 8.41 11.07
C TYR A 382 -24.66 8.66 12.12
N PHE A 383 -23.62 9.41 11.75
CA PHE A 383 -22.58 9.89 12.67
C PHE A 383 -22.95 11.27 13.23
N ASN A 384 -24.08 11.35 13.94
CA ASN A 384 -24.64 12.62 14.42
C ASN A 384 -23.67 13.50 15.23
N GLY A 385 -22.73 12.89 15.98
CA GLY A 385 -21.69 13.56 16.76
C GLY A 385 -20.48 14.03 15.96
N ARG A 386 -20.47 13.83 14.63
CA ARG A 386 -19.38 14.24 13.75
C ARG A 386 -19.74 15.45 12.89
N ASN A 387 -18.74 16.28 12.61
CA ASN A 387 -18.83 17.42 11.71
C ASN A 387 -18.39 17.03 10.31
N GLY A 388 -19.17 17.40 9.31
CA GLY A 388 -18.91 17.03 7.92
C GLY A 388 -17.88 17.91 7.26
N TYR A 389 -16.94 17.27 6.57
CA TYR A 389 -15.98 17.96 5.72
C TYR A 389 -15.86 17.25 4.38
N ARG A 390 -15.61 18.02 3.32
CA ARG A 390 -15.24 17.54 2.00
C ARG A 390 -13.79 17.92 1.74
N LEU A 391 -13.02 16.97 1.21
CA LEU A 391 -11.69 17.25 0.70
C LEU A 391 -11.77 17.25 -0.83
N ASP A 392 -11.74 18.45 -1.43
CA ASP A 392 -11.79 18.65 -2.89
C ASP A 392 -10.57 17.99 -3.57
N GLY A 393 -10.85 17.26 -4.65
CA GLY A 393 -9.86 16.51 -5.41
C GLY A 393 -8.76 17.35 -6.07
N ASN A 394 -8.93 18.67 -6.15
CA ASN A 394 -7.93 19.59 -6.70
C ASN A 394 -6.74 19.88 -5.76
N GLY A 395 -6.64 19.20 -4.62
CA GLY A 395 -5.42 19.14 -3.80
C GLY A 395 -4.97 20.45 -3.15
N GLY A 396 -5.74 21.54 -3.24
CA GLY A 396 -5.29 22.86 -2.80
C GLY A 396 -6.26 23.70 -1.97
N ARG A 397 -7.52 23.26 -1.76
CA ARG A 397 -8.56 24.10 -1.13
C ARG A 397 -8.89 23.76 0.33
N GLY A 398 -8.13 22.86 0.95
CA GLY A 398 -8.37 22.46 2.34
C GLY A 398 -9.70 21.72 2.54
N LEU A 399 -10.10 21.57 3.81
CA LEU A 399 -11.35 20.93 4.19
C LEU A 399 -12.51 21.93 4.09
N GLU A 400 -13.46 21.67 3.20
CA GLU A 400 -14.68 22.44 3.08
C GLU A 400 -15.75 21.86 4.01
N ALA A 401 -16.37 22.69 4.85
CA ALA A 401 -17.42 22.23 5.74
C ALA A 401 -18.67 21.80 4.93
N ILE A 402 -19.19 20.61 5.22
CA ILE A 402 -20.46 20.15 4.68
C ILE A 402 -21.53 20.37 5.74
N HIS A 403 -22.49 21.24 5.41
CA HIS A 403 -23.64 21.46 6.27
C HIS A 403 -24.68 20.36 6.10
N LYS A 404 -25.29 19.97 7.22
CA LYS A 404 -26.43 19.05 7.23
C LYS A 404 -27.60 19.77 6.57
N THR A 405 -28.11 19.23 5.48
CA THR A 405 -29.34 19.72 4.83
C THR A 405 -30.43 18.67 4.98
N PRO A 406 -31.72 19.07 5.01
CA PRO A 406 -32.81 18.12 4.97
C PRO A 406 -32.65 17.16 3.79
N LEU A 407 -32.77 15.85 4.06
CA LEU A 407 -32.63 14.85 3.01
C LEU A 407 -33.78 15.00 2.00
N ARG A 408 -33.44 15.16 0.71
CA ARG A 408 -34.41 15.19 -0.38
C ARG A 408 -33.89 14.32 -1.51
N ILE A 409 -34.49 13.15 -1.67
CA ILE A 409 -34.13 12.18 -2.72
C ILE A 409 -35.25 12.21 -3.76
N VAL A 410 -34.88 12.38 -5.02
CA VAL A 410 -35.81 12.35 -6.15
C VAL A 410 -35.50 11.12 -6.99
N PHE A 411 -36.50 10.27 -7.18
CA PHE A 411 -36.41 9.10 -8.03
C PHE A 411 -37.13 9.36 -9.35
N ASN A 412 -36.46 9.04 -10.45
CA ASN A 412 -37.04 9.09 -11.77
C ASN A 412 -37.81 7.78 -12.04
N PRO A 413 -39.16 7.83 -12.21
CA PRO A 413 -39.96 6.64 -12.51
C PRO A 413 -39.49 5.90 -13.76
N ALA A 414 -38.96 6.62 -14.77
CA ALA A 414 -38.46 6.02 -16.00
C ALA A 414 -37.27 5.07 -15.75
N GLN A 415 -36.45 5.38 -14.73
CA GLN A 415 -35.29 4.57 -14.33
C GLN A 415 -35.66 3.44 -13.35
N SER A 416 -36.89 3.41 -12.85
CA SER A 416 -37.37 2.34 -11.98
C SER A 416 -37.65 1.05 -12.78
N ARG A 417 -37.57 -0.09 -12.09
CA ARG A 417 -38.07 -1.38 -12.58
C ARG A 417 -39.60 -1.36 -12.61
N ARG A 418 -40.19 -2.18 -13.49
CA ARG A 418 -41.63 -2.35 -13.64
C ARG A 418 -41.97 -3.79 -14.00
N VAL A 419 -43.17 -4.25 -13.63
CA VAL A 419 -43.75 -5.49 -14.15
C VAL A 419 -44.97 -5.20 -15.03
N THR A 420 -45.58 -4.02 -14.88
CA THR A 420 -46.69 -3.53 -15.69
C THR A 420 -46.50 -2.08 -16.12
N GLY A 421 -47.26 -1.61 -17.10
CA GLY A 421 -47.17 -0.26 -17.63
C GLY A 421 -45.96 0.00 -18.53
N GLY A 422 -45.85 1.24 -19.00
CA GLY A 422 -44.82 1.70 -19.92
C GLY A 422 -44.42 3.16 -19.70
N ASP A 423 -43.39 3.58 -20.41
CA ASP A 423 -42.97 4.98 -20.45
C ASP A 423 -43.74 5.74 -21.52
N GLU A 424 -44.35 6.85 -21.13
CA GLU A 424 -45.06 7.75 -22.02
C GLU A 424 -44.36 9.12 -22.00
N VAL A 425 -43.99 9.62 -23.18
CA VAL A 425 -43.39 10.96 -23.33
C VAL A 425 -44.51 11.98 -23.38
N GLN A 426 -44.48 12.94 -22.46
CA GLN A 426 -45.43 14.04 -22.40
C GLN A 426 -45.10 15.12 -23.43
N PRO A 427 -46.06 16.00 -23.79
CA PRO A 427 -45.84 17.09 -24.75
C PRO A 427 -44.71 18.06 -24.37
N ASP A 428 -44.41 18.18 -23.08
CA ASP A 428 -43.29 18.99 -22.54
C ASP A 428 -41.93 18.26 -22.58
N GLY A 429 -41.89 17.04 -23.10
CA GLY A 429 -40.70 16.19 -23.18
C GLY A 429 -40.37 15.41 -21.91
N SER A 430 -41.14 15.60 -20.82
CA SER A 430 -40.98 14.78 -19.61
C SER A 430 -41.43 13.33 -19.87
N VAL A 431 -40.79 12.37 -19.21
CA VAL A 431 -41.17 10.95 -19.31
C VAL A 431 -41.92 10.59 -18.04
N VAL A 432 -43.17 10.15 -18.19
CA VAL A 432 -43.96 9.59 -17.09
C VAL A 432 -44.04 8.08 -17.23
N ARG A 433 -44.22 7.39 -16.12
CA ARG A 433 -44.59 5.97 -16.15
C ARG A 433 -46.09 5.81 -16.03
N ALA A 434 -46.73 5.17 -17.01
CA ALA A 434 -48.17 5.04 -17.06
C ALA A 434 -48.66 3.60 -17.19
N ALA A 435 -49.82 3.31 -16.60
CA ALA A 435 -50.59 2.08 -16.79
C ALA A 435 -52.05 2.42 -17.10
N ARG A 436 -52.67 1.65 -17.99
CA ARG A 436 -54.03 1.92 -18.50
C ARG A 436 -54.95 0.71 -18.32
N ALA A 437 -56.23 0.97 -18.06
CA ALA A 437 -57.24 -0.07 -17.97
C ALA A 437 -57.35 -0.84 -19.28
N GLY A 438 -57.43 -2.18 -19.21
CA GLY A 438 -57.54 -3.05 -20.38
C GLY A 438 -56.24 -3.26 -21.18
N ARG A 439 -55.20 -2.43 -20.97
CA ARG A 439 -53.86 -2.62 -21.54
C ARG A 439 -52.92 -3.31 -20.56
N ASP A 440 -52.93 -2.86 -19.31
CA ASP A 440 -51.92 -3.21 -18.31
C ASP A 440 -52.55 -4.03 -17.17
N ALA A 441 -51.84 -5.07 -16.70
CA ALA A 441 -52.29 -5.91 -15.59
C ALA A 441 -52.02 -5.24 -14.23
N GLY A 442 -52.79 -5.59 -13.20
CA GLY A 442 -52.59 -5.06 -11.85
C GLY A 442 -51.32 -5.61 -11.19
N GLN A 443 -50.22 -4.87 -11.25
CA GLN A 443 -48.89 -5.25 -10.72
C GLN A 443 -48.04 -4.01 -10.37
N MET A 444 -46.75 -4.22 -10.01
CA MET A 444 -45.82 -3.14 -9.69
C MET A 444 -45.50 -2.27 -10.92
N LEU A 445 -45.83 -1.00 -10.82
CA LEU A 445 -45.63 0.01 -11.86
C LEU A 445 -44.25 0.69 -11.71
N THR A 446 -43.82 0.94 -10.48
CA THR A 446 -42.48 1.47 -10.16
C THR A 446 -41.91 0.76 -8.92
N PHE A 447 -40.69 0.22 -9.03
CA PHE A 447 -39.92 -0.35 -7.93
C PHE A 447 -38.42 -0.49 -8.29
N GLY A 448 -37.60 -1.04 -7.42
CA GLY A 448 -36.20 -1.40 -7.69
C GLY A 448 -35.20 -0.26 -7.57
N GLN A 449 -35.63 0.90 -7.04
CA GLN A 449 -34.74 2.00 -6.66
C GLN A 449 -34.68 2.06 -5.15
N PHE A 450 -33.47 2.08 -4.59
CA PHE A 450 -33.25 2.00 -3.16
C PHE A 450 -32.53 3.23 -2.64
N CYS A 451 -32.80 3.62 -1.40
CA CYS A 451 -32.04 4.65 -0.71
C CYS A 451 -31.89 4.35 0.78
N TYR A 452 -30.80 4.84 1.38
CA TYR A 452 -30.57 4.72 2.81
C TYR A 452 -31.24 5.89 3.55
N LEU A 453 -32.11 5.56 4.50
CA LEU A 453 -32.69 6.53 5.43
C LEU A 453 -32.14 6.30 6.84
N TYR A 454 -31.85 7.38 7.55
CA TYR A 454 -31.44 7.34 8.96
C TYR A 454 -32.66 7.45 9.88
N ALA A 455 -32.45 7.34 11.19
CA ALA A 455 -33.54 7.45 12.15
C ALA A 455 -34.13 8.88 12.15
N SER A 456 -35.30 9.07 11.54
CA SER A 456 -36.01 10.35 11.41
C SER A 456 -37.46 10.14 10.91
N ARG A 457 -38.18 11.23 10.68
CA ARG A 457 -39.48 11.25 10.02
C ARG A 457 -39.33 11.69 8.57
N PHE A 458 -40.01 10.99 7.68
CA PHE A 458 -39.95 11.24 6.25
C PHE A 458 -41.34 11.32 5.64
N ALA A 459 -41.42 12.01 4.52
CA ALA A 459 -42.58 12.04 3.64
C ALA A 459 -42.20 11.37 2.32
N PHE A 460 -43.00 10.39 1.90
CA PHE A 460 -42.96 9.88 0.53
C PHE A 460 -44.03 10.61 -0.28
N GLU A 461 -43.59 11.32 -1.30
CA GLU A 461 -44.40 12.14 -2.19
C GLU A 461 -44.31 11.61 -3.61
N ALA A 462 -45.44 11.50 -4.30
CA ALA A 462 -45.51 11.09 -5.70
C ALA A 462 -46.39 12.04 -6.51
N ASP A 463 -45.90 12.51 -7.65
CA ASP A 463 -46.71 13.26 -8.61
C ASP A 463 -47.52 12.28 -9.45
N LEU A 464 -48.83 12.22 -9.20
CA LEU A 464 -49.73 11.23 -9.79
C LEU A 464 -50.87 11.91 -10.56
N VAL A 465 -51.23 11.32 -11.69
CA VAL A 465 -52.49 11.60 -12.40
C VAL A 465 -53.20 10.28 -12.57
N TRP A 466 -54.41 10.15 -12.05
CA TRP A 466 -55.20 8.93 -12.18
C TRP A 466 -56.67 9.21 -12.49
N SER A 467 -57.29 8.32 -13.23
CA SER A 467 -58.71 8.42 -13.57
C SER A 467 -59.40 7.06 -13.60
N ASN A 468 -60.66 7.02 -13.18
CA ASN A 468 -61.52 5.84 -13.17
C ASN A 468 -60.93 4.64 -12.41
N VAL A 469 -60.13 4.88 -11.36
CA VAL A 469 -59.56 3.82 -10.53
C VAL A 469 -60.62 3.29 -9.57
N SER A 470 -60.91 1.99 -9.62
CA SER A 470 -61.90 1.33 -8.76
C SER A 470 -61.39 1.21 -7.32
N ALA A 471 -62.31 1.29 -6.35
CA ALA A 471 -62.00 1.00 -4.95
C ALA A 471 -61.62 -0.47 -4.70
N GLU A 472 -62.07 -1.39 -5.56
CA GLU A 472 -61.74 -2.83 -5.48
C GLU A 472 -60.35 -3.15 -6.04
N ALA A 473 -59.80 -2.27 -6.87
CA ALA A 473 -58.52 -2.42 -7.53
C ALA A 473 -57.74 -1.08 -7.48
N PRO A 474 -57.43 -0.58 -6.25
CA PRO A 474 -56.84 0.74 -6.08
C PRO A 474 -55.37 0.76 -6.52
N VAL A 475 -54.85 1.97 -6.71
CA VAL A 475 -53.41 2.18 -6.80
C VAL A 475 -52.84 2.23 -5.39
N TRP A 476 -51.75 1.54 -5.12
CA TRP A 476 -51.03 1.61 -3.85
C TRP A 476 -49.71 2.35 -4.01
N MET A 477 -49.44 3.27 -3.09
CA MET A 477 -48.13 3.89 -2.89
C MET A 477 -47.60 3.43 -1.54
N ASP A 478 -46.43 2.79 -1.53
CA ASP A 478 -45.84 2.30 -0.29
C ASP A 478 -44.32 2.48 -0.25
N VAL A 479 -43.76 2.46 0.96
CA VAL A 479 -42.32 2.43 1.21
C VAL A 479 -42.01 1.15 1.94
N ALA A 480 -41.11 0.34 1.40
CA ALA A 480 -40.76 -0.95 1.95
C ALA A 480 -39.28 -1.06 2.33
N THR A 481 -38.97 -1.96 3.25
CA THR A 481 -37.62 -2.40 3.63
C THR A 481 -37.43 -3.87 3.29
N ASP A 482 -36.22 -4.38 3.50
CA ASP A 482 -35.92 -5.82 3.37
C ASP A 482 -36.29 -6.38 2.00
N VAL A 483 -36.01 -5.61 0.95
CA VAL A 483 -36.32 -5.94 -0.46
C VAL A 483 -37.82 -6.24 -0.64
N GLY A 484 -38.67 -5.49 0.05
CA GLY A 484 -40.11 -5.62 0.00
C GLY A 484 -40.74 -6.51 1.07
N GLY A 485 -39.93 -7.10 1.96
CA GLY A 485 -40.39 -7.99 3.04
C GLY A 485 -41.18 -7.28 4.15
N ASN A 486 -40.98 -5.97 4.34
CA ASN A 486 -41.69 -5.20 5.35
C ASN A 486 -42.11 -3.83 4.79
N VAL A 487 -43.34 -3.39 5.07
CA VAL A 487 -43.91 -2.15 4.53
C VAL A 487 -44.04 -1.12 5.66
N LEU A 488 -43.28 -0.03 5.57
CA LEU A 488 -43.25 1.03 6.59
C LEU A 488 -44.52 1.89 6.56
N VAL A 489 -45.00 2.18 5.35
CA VAL A 489 -46.22 2.98 5.14
C VAL A 489 -46.84 2.56 3.83
N ARG A 490 -48.17 2.56 3.78
CA ARG A 490 -48.96 2.26 2.57
C ARG A 490 -50.17 3.18 2.51
N HIS A 491 -50.43 3.71 1.33
CA HIS A 491 -51.58 4.56 1.04
C HIS A 491 -52.26 4.07 -0.24
N ALA A 492 -53.60 4.03 -0.26
CA ALA A 492 -54.40 3.63 -1.41
C ALA A 492 -55.12 4.82 -2.05
N PHE A 493 -55.24 4.80 -3.38
CA PHE A 493 -55.99 5.80 -4.16
C PHE A 493 -57.05 5.12 -5.03
N ASN A 494 -58.19 5.77 -5.15
CA ASN A 494 -59.28 5.40 -6.06
C ASN A 494 -59.94 6.68 -6.63
N GLY A 495 -60.88 6.51 -7.56
CA GLY A 495 -61.58 7.60 -8.22
C GLY A 495 -60.73 8.32 -9.27
N ASN A 496 -60.86 9.65 -9.30
CA ASN A 496 -60.13 10.56 -10.18
C ASN A 496 -59.30 11.53 -9.35
N GLY A 497 -58.08 11.81 -9.77
CA GLY A 497 -57.24 12.81 -9.11
C GLY A 497 -56.01 13.18 -9.93
N ALA A 498 -55.49 14.36 -9.68
CA ALA A 498 -54.24 14.84 -10.26
C ALA A 498 -53.55 15.72 -9.23
N GLY A 499 -52.27 15.43 -8.95
CA GLY A 499 -51.47 16.23 -8.03
C GLY A 499 -50.39 15.44 -7.32
N SER A 500 -49.70 16.14 -6.42
CA SER A 500 -48.69 15.56 -5.54
C SER A 500 -49.37 14.92 -4.34
N VAL A 501 -49.20 13.60 -4.20
CA VAL A 501 -49.75 12.84 -3.09
C VAL A 501 -48.65 12.50 -2.10
N ARG A 502 -48.89 12.78 -0.82
CA ARG A 502 -47.90 12.66 0.25
C ARG A 502 -48.36 11.72 1.36
N THR A 503 -47.48 10.82 1.78
CA THR A 503 -47.67 9.98 2.98
C THR A 503 -46.46 10.10 3.91
N GLU A 504 -46.70 10.19 5.21
CA GLU A 504 -45.62 10.32 6.21
C GLU A 504 -45.31 8.98 6.87
N PHE A 505 -44.04 8.76 7.19
CA PHE A 505 -43.58 7.57 7.88
C PHE A 505 -42.38 7.87 8.76
N SER A 506 -42.11 6.99 9.72
CA SER A 506 -40.97 7.12 10.63
C SER A 506 -40.03 5.95 10.43
N VAL A 507 -38.74 6.25 10.45
CA VAL A 507 -37.67 5.26 10.40
C VAL A 507 -37.02 5.26 11.79
N PRO A 508 -37.16 4.18 12.59
CA PRO A 508 -36.62 4.16 13.95
C PRO A 508 -35.12 3.85 13.99
N THR A 509 -34.62 3.14 12.98
CA THR A 509 -33.21 2.76 12.84
C THR A 509 -32.79 2.90 11.38
N PRO A 510 -31.53 3.23 11.09
CA PRO A 510 -31.03 3.33 9.73
C PRO A 510 -31.37 2.08 8.91
N VAL A 511 -32.01 2.27 7.74
CA VAL A 511 -32.52 1.16 6.93
C VAL A 511 -32.50 1.53 5.43
N LEU A 512 -32.30 0.53 4.59
CA LEU A 512 -32.46 0.64 3.15
C LEU A 512 -33.96 0.56 2.82
N VAL A 513 -34.49 1.60 2.19
CA VAL A 513 -35.91 1.64 1.77
C VAL A 513 -36.05 1.64 0.25
N GLU A 514 -37.21 1.19 -0.20
CA GLU A 514 -37.65 1.13 -1.58
C GLU A 514 -39.03 1.82 -1.70
N PRO A 515 -39.14 3.01 -2.33
CA PRO A 515 -40.42 3.59 -2.70
C PRO A 515 -41.03 2.83 -3.88
N ARG A 516 -42.32 2.47 -3.78
CA ARG A 516 -43.01 1.67 -4.80
C ARG A 516 -44.39 2.22 -5.12
N ILE A 517 -44.81 2.02 -6.38
CA ILE A 517 -46.19 2.20 -6.81
C ILE A 517 -46.68 0.90 -7.43
N TYR A 518 -47.83 0.43 -6.96
CA TYR A 518 -48.54 -0.73 -7.48
C TYR A 518 -49.85 -0.28 -8.12
N TYR A 519 -50.04 -0.68 -9.37
CA TYR A 519 -51.28 -0.43 -10.11
C TYR A 519 -52.25 -1.59 -9.87
N GLY A 520 -53.48 -1.30 -9.45
CA GLY A 520 -54.47 -2.32 -9.11
C GLY A 520 -55.11 -3.03 -10.30
N GLY A 521 -54.90 -2.56 -11.54
CA GLY A 521 -55.53 -3.11 -12.74
C GLY A 521 -56.85 -2.44 -13.15
N SER A 522 -57.17 -1.29 -12.55
CA SER A 522 -58.35 -0.50 -12.90
C SER A 522 -58.03 0.98 -13.06
N GLY A 523 -58.74 1.64 -13.99
CA GLY A 523 -58.50 3.04 -14.33
C GLY A 523 -57.18 3.28 -15.07
N ASP A 524 -56.84 4.54 -15.27
CA ASP A 524 -55.56 4.96 -15.81
C ASP A 524 -54.74 5.64 -14.72
N ILE A 525 -53.42 5.47 -14.77
CA ILE A 525 -52.47 6.17 -13.91
C ILE A 525 -51.23 6.59 -14.70
N ALA A 526 -50.70 7.77 -14.39
CA ALA A 526 -49.38 8.25 -14.77
C ALA A 526 -48.61 8.75 -13.54
N VAL A 527 -47.33 8.37 -13.44
CA VAL A 527 -46.39 8.72 -12.37
C VAL A 527 -45.31 9.62 -12.94
N GLY A 528 -45.24 10.87 -12.46
CA GLY A 528 -44.27 11.87 -12.93
C GLY A 528 -42.95 11.84 -12.18
N ALA A 529 -42.99 11.96 -10.85
CA ALA A 529 -41.80 11.95 -10.00
C ALA A 529 -42.11 11.31 -8.65
N LEU A 530 -41.11 10.68 -8.05
CA LEU A 530 -41.16 10.14 -6.70
C LEU A 530 -40.14 10.87 -5.84
N ARG A 531 -40.51 11.26 -4.62
CA ARG A 531 -39.64 12.00 -3.71
C ARG A 531 -39.73 11.44 -2.31
N ILE A 532 -38.58 11.22 -1.67
CA ILE A 532 -38.52 11.02 -0.22
C ILE A 532 -37.89 12.27 0.39
N MET A 533 -38.59 12.89 1.32
CA MET A 533 -38.17 14.14 1.97
C MET A 533 -38.13 13.97 3.47
N GLU A 534 -37.06 14.41 4.12
CA GLU A 534 -37.03 14.56 5.57
C GLU A 534 -38.07 15.60 5.99
N ILE A 535 -38.91 15.23 6.94
CA ILE A 535 -39.82 16.16 7.59
C ILE A 535 -38.99 16.80 8.70
N GLU A 536 -38.61 18.07 8.52
CA GLU A 536 -38.05 18.82 9.64
C GLU A 536 -39.05 18.76 10.79
N GLU A 537 -38.64 18.14 11.90
CA GLU A 537 -39.27 18.45 13.17
C GLU A 537 -39.09 19.95 13.33
N ARG A 538 -40.16 20.71 13.09
CA ARG A 538 -40.25 22.07 13.60
C ARG A 538 -39.89 21.93 15.06
N ALA A 539 -38.70 22.39 15.44
CA ALA A 539 -38.29 22.47 16.82
C ALA A 539 -39.48 23.12 17.52
N ARG A 540 -40.18 22.35 18.35
CA ARG A 540 -41.21 22.90 19.23
C ARG A 540 -40.41 23.80 20.17
N GLN A 541 -40.29 25.07 19.77
CA GLN A 541 -39.77 26.15 20.60
C GLN A 541 -40.65 26.28 21.84
#